data_AF-A0A7J8N1S0-F1
#
_entry.id   AF-A0A7J8N1S0-F1
#
_cell.length_a   1.000
_cell.length_b   1.000
_cell.length_c   1.000
_cell.angle_alpha   90.00
_cell.angle_beta   90.00
_cell.angle_gamma   90.00
#
_symmetry.space_group_name_H-M   'P 1'
#
loop_
_entity.id
_entity.type
_entity.pdbx_description
1 polymer ?
#
loop_
_entity_poly.entity_id
_entity_poly.type
_entity_poly.pdbx_seq_one_letter_code
_entity_poly.pdbx_strand_id
1 'polypeptide(L)' 'MSQATSRLTPIMDPYGIQQAVKALYSMLEKVSEAISQYFFSLKLLLNKDKRIMFLSINPKIRALWLKMKMKDS' A
#
# COMPACT_ATOMS: atom_id res chain seq x y z
N MET A 1 1.33 7.95 -58.70
CA MET A 1 0.73 8.11 -57.35
C MET A 1 1.39 7.07 -56.45
N SER A 2 2.17 7.50 -55.45
CA SER A 2 2.88 6.58 -54.55
C SER A 2 2.22 6.61 -53.18
N GLN A 3 1.53 5.53 -52.83
CA GLN A 3 0.85 5.38 -51.55
C GLN A 3 1.88 4.97 -50.49
N ALA A 4 2.43 5.95 -49.79
CA ALA A 4 3.32 5.71 -48.66
C ALA A 4 2.50 5.08 -47.51
N THR A 5 2.67 3.77 -47.31
CA THR A 5 2.07 3.05 -46.19
C THR A 5 2.83 3.44 -44.92
N SER A 6 2.33 4.45 -44.21
CA SER A 6 2.77 4.75 -42.86
C SER A 6 2.40 3.58 -41.95
N ARG A 7 3.33 2.62 -41.80
CA ARG A 7 3.31 1.65 -40.72
C ARG A 7 3.50 2.43 -39.42
N LEU A 8 2.40 2.89 -38.85
CA LEU A 8 2.30 3.28 -37.45
C LEU A 8 2.68 2.04 -36.64
N THR A 9 3.95 1.94 -36.29
CA THR A 9 4.37 1.12 -35.16
C THR A 9 3.57 1.68 -34.00
N PRO A 10 2.71 0.89 -33.33
CA PRO A 10 2.05 1.38 -32.14
C PRO A 10 3.19 1.68 -31.17
N ILE A 11 3.39 2.96 -30.88
CA ILE A 11 4.25 3.40 -29.80
C ILE A 11 3.63 2.75 -28.57
N MET A 12 4.21 1.64 -28.12
CA MET A 12 3.88 1.06 -26.84
C MET A 12 4.30 2.11 -25.82
N ASP A 13 3.34 2.91 -25.39
CA ASP A 13 3.53 3.85 -24.30
C ASP A 13 4.07 3.03 -23.11
N PRO A 14 5.34 3.25 -22.69
CA PRO A 14 5.94 2.47 -21.60
C PRO A 14 5.18 2.66 -20.29
N TYR A 15 4.30 3.67 -20.22
CA TYR A 15 3.32 3.91 -19.17
C TYR A 15 1.95 4.19 -19.77
N GLY A 16 1.45 3.29 -20.62
CA GLY A 16 0.05 3.32 -21.03
C GLY A 16 -0.85 3.56 -19.80
N ILE A 17 -1.87 4.41 -19.95
CA ILE A 17 -2.71 4.93 -18.86
C ILE A 17 -3.10 3.85 -17.84
N GLN A 18 -3.39 2.64 -18.31
CA GLN A 18 -3.74 1.48 -17.48
C GLN A 18 -2.60 1.02 -16.54
N GLN A 19 -1.36 1.04 -16.99
CA GLN A 19 -0.17 0.66 -16.20
C GLN A 19 0.18 1.75 -15.17
N ALA A 20 0.03 3.03 -15.55
CA ALA A 20 0.14 4.15 -14.62
C ALA A 20 -0.93 4.11 -13.53
N VAL A 21 -2.19 3.85 -13.88
CA VAL A 21 -3.31 3.70 -12.93
C VAL A 21 -3.06 2.51 -11.99
N LYS A 22 -2.58 1.37 -12.48
CA LYS A 22 -2.25 0.21 -11.64
C LYS A 22 -1.11 0.51 -10.66
N ALA A 23 -0.07 1.21 -11.12
CA ALA A 23 1.03 1.64 -10.25
C ALA A 23 0.53 2.58 -9.15
N LEU A 24 -0.27 3.58 -9.51
CA LEU A 24 -0.87 4.53 -8.56
C LEU A 24 -1.77 3.83 -7.54
N TYR A 25 -2.62 2.90 -7.97
CA TYR A 25 -3.49 2.14 -7.06
C TYR A 25 -2.67 1.29 -6.07
N SER A 26 -1.63 0.61 -6.54
CA SER A 26 -0.73 -0.17 -5.67
C SER A 26 0.07 0.69 -4.69
N MET A 27 0.43 1.92 -5.09
CA MET A 27 1.05 2.89 -4.20
C MET A 27 0.03 3.39 -3.16
N LEU A 28 -1.20 3.65 -3.57
CA LEU A 28 -2.28 4.07 -2.69
C LEU A 28 -2.57 3.04 -1.60
N GLU A 29 -2.59 1.74 -1.96
CA GLU A 29 -2.77 0.63 -1.02
C GLU A 29 -1.63 0.58 0.02
N LYS A 30 -0.38 0.64 -0.44
CA LYS A 30 0.80 0.69 0.46
C LYS A 30 0.81 1.93 1.34
N VAL A 31 0.41 3.08 0.79
CA VAL A 31 0.30 4.34 1.52
C VAL A 31 -0.80 4.23 2.58
N SER A 32 -1.94 3.63 2.26
CA SER A 32 -3.03 3.38 3.20
C SER A 32 -2.57 2.47 4.35
N GLU A 33 -1.88 1.38 4.05
CA GLU A 33 -1.34 0.46 5.06
C GLU A 33 -0.30 1.17 5.95
N ALA A 34 0.61 1.96 5.36
CA ALA A 34 1.59 2.74 6.11
C ALA A 34 0.95 3.81 7.00
N ILE A 35 -0.11 4.48 6.53
CA ILE A 35 -0.89 5.45 7.30
C ILE A 35 -1.57 4.74 8.48
N SER A 36 -2.18 3.58 8.25
CA SER A 36 -2.84 2.80 9.32
C SER A 36 -1.84 2.37 10.40
N GLN A 37 -0.65 1.91 9.99
CA GLN A 37 0.47 1.59 10.90
C GLN A 37 0.94 2.81 11.70
N TYR A 38 1.07 3.97 11.07
CA TYR A 38 1.45 5.22 11.73
C TYR A 38 0.43 5.64 12.79
N PHE A 39 -0.86 5.68 12.44
CA PHE A 39 -1.93 6.05 13.40
C PHE A 39 -2.08 5.03 14.53
N PHE A 40 -1.93 3.73 14.25
CA PHE A 40 -1.92 2.71 15.28
C PHE A 40 -0.79 2.94 16.29
N SER A 41 0.44 3.15 15.79
CA SER A 41 1.61 3.40 16.62
C SER A 41 1.47 4.66 17.45
N LEU A 42 0.90 5.72 16.87
CA LEU A 42 0.61 6.97 17.57
C LEU A 42 -0.42 6.78 18.69
N LYS A 43 -1.54 6.08 18.43
CA LYS A 43 -2.56 5.77 19.45
C LYS A 43 -1.98 4.94 20.60
N LEU A 44 -1.08 4.01 20.29
CA LEU A 44 -0.40 3.18 21.29
C LEU A 44 0.62 3.99 22.10
N LEU A 45 1.36 4.89 21.46
CA LEU A 45 2.31 5.77 22.13
C LEU A 45 1.59 6.71 23.11
N LEU A 46 0.48 7.31 22.70
CA LEU A 46 -0.25 8.28 23.53
C LEU A 46 -0.95 7.65 24.74
N ASN A 47 -1.30 6.36 24.69
CA ASN A 47 -1.97 5.67 25.79
C ASN A 47 -1.03 4.71 26.54
N LYS A 48 -0.54 5.13 27.71
CA LYS A 48 0.41 4.38 28.53
C LYS A 48 -0.09 2.97 28.89
N ASP A 49 -1.34 2.84 29.32
CA ASP A 49 -1.87 1.55 29.79
C ASP A 49 -2.02 0.55 28.63
N LYS A 50 -2.54 1.03 27.49
CA LYS A 50 -2.63 0.23 26.26
C LYS A 50 -1.24 -0.16 25.76
N ARG A 51 -0.24 0.73 25.90
CA ARG A 51 1.15 0.44 25.55
C ARG A 51 1.73 -0.67 26.42
N ILE A 52 1.55 -0.60 27.73
CA ILE A 52 2.05 -1.61 28.67
C ILE A 52 1.39 -2.96 28.39
N MET A 53 0.06 -2.98 28.26
CA MET A 53 -0.70 -4.17 27.90
C MET A 53 -0.28 -4.74 26.54
N PHE A 54 -0.07 -3.89 25.54
CA PHE A 54 0.42 -4.35 24.24
C PHE A 54 1.83 -4.89 24.35
N LEU A 55 2.71 -4.29 25.14
CA LEU A 55 4.09 -4.75 25.29
C LEU A 55 4.22 -6.06 26.07
N SER A 56 3.26 -6.38 26.95
CA SER A 56 3.23 -7.63 27.72
C SER A 56 2.80 -8.85 26.92
N ILE A 57 2.22 -8.68 25.72
CA ILE A 57 1.82 -9.80 24.85
C ILE A 57 3.06 -10.40 24.17
N ASN A 58 3.04 -11.73 23.97
CA ASN A 58 4.08 -12.44 23.23
C ASN A 58 4.34 -11.77 21.85
N PRO A 59 5.61 -11.49 21.47
CA PRO A 59 5.95 -10.88 20.18
C PRO A 59 5.31 -11.54 18.95
N LYS A 60 5.23 -12.88 18.92
CA LYS A 60 4.63 -13.63 17.80
C LYS A 60 3.13 -13.36 17.69
N ILE A 61 2.43 -13.30 18.82
CA ILE A 61 0.99 -13.03 18.87
C ILE A 61 0.71 -11.58 18.44
N ARG A 62 1.54 -10.62 18.85
CA ARG A 62 1.41 -9.20 18.44
C ARG A 62 1.57 -9.02 16.94
N ALA A 63 2.56 -9.67 16.35
CA ALA A 63 2.77 -9.63 14.91
C ALA A 63 1.58 -10.21 14.14
N LEU A 64 0.99 -11.30 14.63
CA LEU A 64 -0.20 -11.91 14.04
C LEU A 64 -1.43 -10.99 14.16
N TRP A 65 -1.67 -10.42 15.34
CA TRP A 65 -2.80 -9.51 15.57
C TRP A 65 -2.69 -8.24 14.73
N LEU A 66 -1.49 -7.66 14.60
CA LEU A 66 -1.25 -6.52 13.71
C LEU A 66 -1.55 -6.85 12.26
N LYS A 67 -1.10 -8.02 11.77
CA LYS A 67 -1.41 -8.48 10.41
C LYS A 67 -2.91 -8.62 10.18
N MET A 68 -3.66 -9.15 11.15
CA MET A 68 -5.12 -9.26 11.03
C MET A 68 -5.76 -7.87 10.94
N LYS A 69 -5.38 -6.98 11.87
CA LYS A 69 -5.97 -5.64 11.98
C LYS A 69 -5.68 -4.73 10.79
N MET A 70 -4.55 -4.92 10.11
CA MET A 70 -4.21 -4.22 8.88
C MET A 70 -4.98 -4.76 7.67
N LYS A 71 -5.39 -6.03 7.70
CA LYS A 71 -6.12 -6.70 6.61
C LYS A 71 -7.62 -6.41 6.66
N ASP A 72 -8.14 -6.06 7.83
CA ASP A 72 -9.53 -5.67 8.06
C ASP A 72 -9.78 -4.16 7.84
N SER A 73 -8.74 -3.38 7.49
CA SER A 73 -8.75 -1.92 7.39
C SER A 73 -8.67 -1.43 5.96
#